data_AF-A0A9E5SXQ5-F1
#
_entry.id   AF-A0A9E5SXQ5-F1
#
_cell.length_a   1.000
_cell.length_b   1.000
_cell.length_c   1.000
_cell.angle_alpha   90.00
_cell.angle_beta   90.00
_cell.angle_gamma   90.00
#
_symmetry.space_group_name_H-M   'P 1'
#
loop_
_entity.id
_entity.type
_entity.pdbx_description
1 polymer ?
#
loop_
_entity_poly.entity_id
_entity_poly.type
_entity_poly.pdbx_seq_one_letter_code
_entity_poly.pdbx_strand_id
1 'polypeptide(L)'
;MKKKEFSRQARSGIYSLVISLAMTAVVVGFNLIVSLLPETAMKIDTTKEGLYTVSAQTEQVLTNLKEDVNIYLIVQPGEEDDYIVNLLGRYAQISDHIKVTHVNPLTNPLFTQQYTSETVENNGVIVESARRSKVVQKADMYSYGFDYTYYTYATVFSGESKITGAVSYVTEELVPTVYMLTGHGEEPLPERLADAISTENFELASISLVSGSLPRDAAAVMIISPKSDISGEEKEQLEEYLDGGGRLLVVSGFVEPGLANLYALWRPLAWSR
;
A
#
# COMPACT_ATOMS: atom_id res chain seq x y z
N MET A 1 -8.02 2.64 91.44
CA MET A 1 -8.57 2.68 90.07
C MET A 1 -7.50 3.18 89.10
N LYS A 2 -6.97 2.34 88.21
CA LYS A 2 -6.06 2.76 87.12
C LYS A 2 -6.82 2.65 85.79
N LYS A 3 -7.04 3.79 85.12
CA LYS A 3 -7.66 3.87 83.79
C LYS A 3 -6.54 3.68 82.76
N LYS A 4 -6.57 2.59 81.98
CA LYS A 4 -5.62 2.32 80.89
C LYS A 4 -5.89 3.31 79.74
N GLU A 5 -4.96 4.19 79.46
CA GLU A 5 -4.93 4.96 78.22
C GLU A 5 -4.50 4.05 77.07
N PHE A 6 -5.44 3.68 76.20
CA PHE A 6 -5.14 3.02 74.94
C PHE A 6 -4.52 4.08 74.02
N SER A 7 -3.22 3.94 73.75
CA SER A 7 -2.41 4.93 73.08
C SER A 7 -2.78 5.12 71.61
N ARG A 8 -2.57 6.34 71.14
CA ARG A 8 -2.85 6.91 69.81
C ARG A 8 -2.28 6.11 68.61
N GLN A 9 -1.40 5.14 68.85
CA GLN A 9 -0.79 4.23 67.86
C GLN A 9 -1.74 3.13 67.33
N ALA A 10 -2.74 2.71 68.11
CA ALA A 10 -3.71 1.70 67.63
C ALA A 10 -4.68 2.27 66.57
N ARG A 11 -4.92 3.59 66.57
CA ARG A 11 -5.81 4.23 65.59
C ARG A 11 -5.16 4.30 64.21
N SER A 12 -3.88 4.66 64.10
CA SER A 12 -3.17 4.73 62.81
C SER A 12 -3.02 3.38 62.12
N GLY A 13 -2.86 2.28 62.88
CA GLY A 13 -2.75 0.93 62.32
C GLY A 13 -4.06 0.36 61.78
N ILE A 14 -5.21 0.74 62.35
CA ILE A 14 -6.53 0.35 61.82
C ILE A 14 -6.86 1.14 60.55
N TYR A 15 -6.53 2.43 60.51
CA TYR A 15 -6.72 3.25 59.30
C TYR A 15 -5.88 2.73 58.12
N SER A 16 -4.62 2.33 58.35
CA SER A 16 -3.79 1.74 57.28
C SER A 16 -4.33 0.41 56.76
N LEU A 17 -4.89 -0.43 57.64
CA LEU A 17 -5.52 -1.70 57.24
C LEU A 17 -6.79 -1.50 56.43
N VAL A 18 -7.63 -0.54 56.82
CA VAL A 18 -8.87 -0.22 56.09
C VAL A 18 -8.55 0.36 54.71
N ILE A 19 -7.56 1.26 54.62
CA ILE A 19 -7.13 1.83 53.34
C ILE A 19 -6.49 0.76 52.44
N SER A 20 -5.68 -0.15 52.98
CA SER A 20 -5.09 -1.23 52.18
C SER A 20 -6.16 -2.18 51.63
N LEU A 21 -7.14 -2.57 52.46
CA LEU A 21 -8.26 -3.42 52.02
C LEU A 21 -9.11 -2.74 50.95
N ALA A 22 -9.37 -1.43 51.10
CA ALA A 22 -10.09 -0.65 50.10
C ALA A 22 -9.30 -0.57 48.77
N MET A 23 -7.99 -0.32 48.82
CA MET A 23 -7.13 -0.30 47.63
C MET A 23 -7.08 -1.66 46.93
N THR A 24 -6.96 -2.75 47.68
CA THR A 24 -7.00 -4.11 47.11
C THR A 24 -8.34 -4.38 46.42
N ALA A 25 -9.46 -3.98 47.03
CA ALA A 25 -10.78 -4.14 46.44
C ALA A 25 -10.93 -3.32 45.14
N VAL A 26 -10.37 -2.12 45.08
CA VAL A 26 -10.34 -1.29 43.86
C VAL A 26 -9.50 -1.95 42.78
N VAL A 27 -8.31 -2.48 43.10
CA VAL A 27 -7.44 -3.15 42.12
C VAL A 27 -8.08 -4.43 41.57
N VAL A 28 -8.70 -5.23 42.44
CA VAL A 28 -9.41 -6.45 42.01
C VAL A 28 -10.64 -6.08 41.17
N GLY A 29 -11.41 -5.07 41.58
CA GLY A 29 -12.56 -4.57 40.82
C GLY A 29 -12.15 -4.03 39.45
N PHE A 30 -11.05 -3.29 39.38
CA PHE A 30 -10.47 -2.82 38.13
C PHE A 30 -10.06 -3.99 37.24
N ASN A 31 -9.30 -4.98 37.77
CA ASN A 31 -8.93 -6.18 37.02
C ASN A 31 -10.14 -7.00 36.52
N LEU A 32 -11.24 -7.04 37.27
CA LEU A 32 -12.46 -7.70 36.83
C LEU A 32 -13.14 -6.94 35.69
N ILE A 33 -13.24 -5.61 35.78
CA ILE A 33 -13.77 -4.78 34.67
C ILE A 33 -12.89 -4.92 33.43
N VAL A 34 -11.57 -4.92 33.61
CA VAL A 34 -10.57 -5.17 32.56
C VAL A 34 -10.84 -6.52 31.87
N SER A 35 -11.06 -7.59 32.64
CA SER A 35 -11.33 -8.93 32.10
C SER A 35 -12.69 -9.10 31.42
N LEU A 36 -13.61 -8.16 31.59
CA LEU A 36 -14.95 -8.17 31.01
C LEU A 36 -15.07 -7.29 29.76
N LEU A 37 -14.04 -6.50 29.43
CA LEU A 37 -14.00 -5.69 28.23
C LEU A 37 -13.51 -6.53 27.04
N PRO A 38 -14.09 -6.37 25.84
CA PRO A 38 -13.61 -7.06 24.64
C PRO A 38 -12.16 -6.65 24.34
N GLU A 39 -11.32 -7.60 23.92
CA GLU A 39 -9.87 -7.36 23.69
C GLU A 39 -9.59 -6.19 22.74
N THR A 40 -10.53 -5.88 21.84
CA THR A 40 -10.50 -4.72 20.94
C THR A 40 -10.57 -3.37 21.63
N ALA A 41 -11.20 -3.25 22.80
CA ALA A 41 -11.32 -1.99 23.54
C ALA A 41 -10.13 -1.71 24.49
N MET A 42 -9.31 -2.73 24.78
CA MET A 42 -8.17 -2.62 25.71
C MET A 42 -6.84 -2.24 25.07
N LYS A 43 -6.75 -2.24 23.73
CA LYS A 43 -5.56 -1.75 23.02
C LYS A 43 -5.56 -0.22 22.96
N ILE A 44 -5.40 0.43 24.12
CA ILE A 44 -4.88 1.80 24.13
C ILE A 44 -3.38 1.67 23.90
N ASP A 45 -2.92 2.16 22.75
CA ASP A 45 -1.56 1.99 22.27
C ASP A 45 -0.56 2.79 23.11
N THR A 46 -0.06 2.16 24.17
CA THR A 46 1.06 2.65 24.98
C THR A 46 2.37 1.95 24.63
N THR A 47 2.48 1.39 23.42
CA THR A 47 3.77 0.86 22.93
C THR A 47 4.52 1.99 22.23
N LYS A 48 5.73 2.30 22.70
CA LYS A 48 6.57 3.40 22.17
C LYS A 48 7.11 3.16 20.74
N GLU A 49 6.59 2.15 20.03
CA GLU A 49 7.18 1.61 18.80
C GLU A 49 6.30 1.83 17.55
N GLY A 50 5.10 2.43 17.64
CA GLY A 50 4.30 2.75 16.45
C GLY A 50 3.85 1.51 15.64
N LEU A 51 3.86 0.32 16.25
CA LEU A 51 3.56 -0.96 15.59
C LEU A 51 2.11 -1.10 15.13
N TYR A 52 1.21 -0.18 15.49
CA TYR A 52 -0.22 -0.23 15.19
C TYR A 52 -0.76 1.00 14.45
N THR A 53 0.11 1.89 13.96
CA THR A 53 -0.29 3.09 13.21
C THR A 53 0.10 2.96 11.75
N VAL A 54 -0.88 3.13 10.87
CA VAL A 54 -0.62 3.31 9.42
C VAL A 54 -0.10 4.73 9.16
N SER A 55 0.56 4.93 8.02
CA SER A 55 0.94 6.26 7.55
C SER A 55 -0.27 7.15 7.30
N ALA A 56 -0.06 8.47 7.34
CA ALA A 56 -1.09 9.46 7.03
C ALA A 56 -1.64 9.30 5.60
N GLN A 57 -0.81 8.85 4.66
CA GLN A 57 -1.20 8.57 3.28
C GLN A 57 -2.17 7.40 3.21
N THR A 58 -1.87 6.30 3.90
CA THR A 58 -2.77 5.15 3.99
C THR A 58 -4.08 5.54 4.68
N GLU A 59 -4.02 6.28 5.78
CA GLU A 59 -5.22 6.75 6.47
C GLU A 59 -6.09 7.61 5.54
N GLN A 60 -5.48 8.51 4.75
CA GLN A 60 -6.20 9.31 3.76
C GLN A 60 -6.85 8.45 2.67
N VAL A 61 -6.17 7.43 2.14
CA VAL A 61 -6.75 6.52 1.15
C VAL A 61 -7.97 5.81 1.74
N LEU A 62 -7.81 5.18 2.91
CA LEU A 62 -8.85 4.37 3.53
C LEU A 62 -10.08 5.16 3.97
N THR A 63 -9.88 6.37 4.50
CA THR A 63 -10.99 7.25 4.93
C THR A 63 -11.77 7.87 3.77
N ASN A 64 -11.17 7.96 2.58
CA ASN A 64 -11.83 8.50 1.39
C ASN A 64 -12.47 7.44 0.49
N LEU A 65 -12.40 6.16 0.88
CA LEU A 65 -13.09 5.08 0.17
C LEU A 65 -14.59 5.35 0.11
N LYS A 66 -15.17 5.15 -1.07
CA LYS A 66 -16.61 5.28 -1.34
C LYS A 66 -17.26 3.98 -1.76
N GLU A 67 -16.45 2.99 -2.10
CA GLU A 67 -16.88 1.67 -2.55
C GLU A 67 -16.24 0.60 -1.66
N ASP A 68 -16.95 -0.52 -1.53
CA ASP A 68 -16.51 -1.62 -0.69
C ASP A 68 -15.33 -2.35 -1.33
N VAL A 69 -14.35 -2.70 -0.49
CA VAL A 69 -13.15 -3.43 -0.87
C VAL A 69 -13.02 -4.67 0.02
N ASN A 70 -13.01 -5.85 -0.61
CA ASN A 70 -12.70 -7.11 0.05
C ASN A 70 -11.20 -7.34 0.02
N ILE A 71 -10.62 -7.66 1.18
CA ILE A 71 -9.23 -8.07 1.30
C ILE A 71 -9.19 -9.52 1.79
N TYR A 72 -8.64 -10.41 0.97
CA TYR A 72 -8.47 -11.82 1.29
C TYR A 72 -7.02 -12.11 1.67
N LEU A 73 -6.79 -12.53 2.91
CA LEU A 73 -5.50 -13.04 3.36
C LEU A 73 -5.44 -14.55 3.07
N ILE A 74 -4.61 -14.96 2.13
CA ILE A 74 -4.43 -16.37 1.78
C ILE A 74 -3.46 -16.99 2.77
N VAL A 75 -3.96 -17.80 3.70
CA VAL A 75 -3.13 -18.32 4.79
C VAL A 75 -3.72 -19.57 5.44
N GLN A 76 -2.86 -20.52 5.80
CA GLN A 76 -3.24 -21.66 6.63
C GLN A 76 -3.27 -21.26 8.12
N PRO A 77 -4.17 -21.85 8.93
CA PRO A 77 -4.20 -21.61 10.36
C PRO A 77 -2.87 -21.93 11.04
N GLY A 78 -2.32 -20.98 11.80
CA GLY A 78 -1.03 -21.09 12.49
C GLY A 78 0.18 -20.65 11.67
N GLU A 79 -0.01 -20.26 10.41
CA GLU A 79 1.05 -19.75 9.52
C GLU A 79 0.90 -18.25 9.22
N GLU A 80 0.05 -17.57 9.99
CA GLU A 80 -0.18 -16.13 9.89
C GLU A 80 1.07 -15.32 10.22
N ASP A 81 1.29 -14.30 9.40
CA ASP A 81 2.27 -13.25 9.64
C ASP A 81 1.59 -12.12 10.44
N ASP A 82 2.01 -11.97 11.70
CA ASP A 82 1.41 -11.01 12.63
C ASP A 82 1.45 -9.57 12.12
N TYR A 83 2.47 -9.16 11.36
CA TYR A 83 2.53 -7.80 10.81
C TYR A 83 1.42 -7.58 9.80
N ILE A 84 1.18 -8.55 8.92
CA ILE A 84 0.14 -8.49 7.89
C ILE A 84 -1.24 -8.54 8.54
N VAL A 85 -1.46 -9.46 9.48
CA VAL A 85 -2.76 -9.57 10.19
C VAL A 85 -3.11 -8.28 10.94
N ASN A 86 -2.15 -7.73 11.70
CA ASN A 86 -2.39 -6.49 12.44
C ASN A 86 -2.65 -5.30 11.50
N LEU A 87 -1.89 -5.20 10.40
CA LEU A 87 -2.08 -4.17 9.37
C LEU A 87 -3.48 -4.23 8.76
N LEU A 88 -3.90 -5.40 8.29
CA LEU A 88 -5.23 -5.60 7.70
C LEU A 88 -6.35 -5.34 8.70
N GLY A 89 -6.18 -5.78 9.95
CA GLY A 89 -7.09 -5.47 11.04
C GLY A 89 -7.25 -3.96 11.25
N ARG A 90 -6.16 -3.19 11.12
CA ARG A 90 -6.20 -1.73 11.20
C ARG A 90 -6.94 -1.11 10.02
N TYR A 91 -6.80 -1.65 8.81
CA TYR A 91 -7.51 -1.12 7.64
C TYR A 91 -9.02 -1.23 7.82
N ALA A 92 -9.50 -2.38 8.31
CA ALA A 92 -10.90 -2.61 8.62
C ALA A 92 -11.43 -1.76 9.79
N GLN A 93 -10.55 -1.26 10.67
CA GLN A 93 -10.93 -0.33 11.75
C GLN A 93 -11.03 1.12 11.27
N ILE A 94 -10.22 1.51 10.28
CA ILE A 94 -10.18 2.88 9.74
C ILE A 94 -11.35 3.13 8.80
N SER A 95 -11.76 2.12 8.03
CA SER A 95 -12.78 2.25 7.00
C SER A 95 -13.82 1.14 7.09
N ASP A 96 -15.08 1.52 7.22
CA ASP A 96 -16.23 0.59 7.18
C ASP A 96 -16.41 -0.07 5.80
N HIS A 97 -15.74 0.46 4.76
CA HIS A 97 -15.73 -0.10 3.40
C HIS A 97 -14.73 -1.26 3.24
N ILE A 98 -13.85 -1.52 4.21
CA ILE A 98 -12.85 -2.58 4.12
C ILE A 98 -13.33 -3.82 4.86
N LYS A 99 -13.38 -4.95 4.15
CA LYS A 99 -13.68 -6.25 4.73
C LYS A 99 -12.52 -7.21 4.57
N VAL A 100 -11.94 -7.65 5.69
CA VAL A 100 -10.84 -8.62 5.70
C VAL A 100 -11.37 -10.03 5.93
N THR A 101 -10.95 -11.00 5.11
CA THR A 101 -11.33 -12.41 5.22
C THR A 101 -10.09 -13.30 5.09
N HIS A 102 -9.92 -14.26 5.99
CA HIS A 102 -8.85 -15.25 5.90
C HIS A 102 -9.33 -16.43 5.06
N VAL A 103 -8.54 -16.83 4.06
CA VAL A 103 -8.86 -17.93 3.15
C VAL A 103 -7.78 -18.99 3.26
N ASN A 104 -8.16 -20.17 3.74
CA ASN A 104 -7.26 -21.31 3.81
C ASN A 104 -7.11 -21.97 2.41
N PRO A 105 -5.91 -21.95 1.80
CA PRO A 105 -5.69 -22.51 0.47
C PRO A 105 -5.82 -24.04 0.41
N LEU A 106 -5.68 -24.75 1.54
CA LEU A 106 -5.87 -26.21 1.58
C LEU A 106 -7.35 -26.60 1.52
N THR A 107 -8.23 -25.82 2.15
CA THR A 107 -9.67 -26.09 2.12
C THR A 107 -10.37 -25.44 0.92
N ASN A 108 -9.77 -24.39 0.35
CA ASN A 108 -10.30 -23.66 -0.81
C ASN A 108 -9.25 -23.52 -1.94
N PRO A 109 -8.75 -24.63 -2.52
CA PRO A 109 -7.60 -24.62 -3.44
C PRO A 109 -7.84 -23.91 -4.78
N LEU A 110 -9.10 -23.69 -5.16
CA LEU A 110 -9.46 -22.99 -6.40
C LEU A 110 -9.81 -21.51 -6.18
N PHE A 111 -9.72 -21.01 -4.94
CA PHE A 111 -10.11 -19.64 -4.65
C PHE A 111 -9.24 -18.62 -5.39
N THR A 112 -7.92 -18.79 -5.33
CA THR A 112 -6.95 -17.86 -5.93
C THR A 112 -6.99 -17.88 -7.46
N GLN A 113 -7.41 -18.99 -8.08
CA GLN A 113 -7.52 -19.14 -9.54
C GLN A 113 -8.58 -18.23 -10.16
N GLN A 114 -9.47 -17.67 -9.35
CA GLN A 114 -10.44 -16.66 -9.80
C GLN A 114 -9.79 -15.29 -10.04
N TYR A 115 -8.59 -15.07 -9.47
CA TYR A 115 -7.91 -13.78 -9.46
C TYR A 115 -6.57 -13.81 -10.20
N THR A 116 -5.87 -14.95 -10.21
CA THR A 116 -4.56 -15.08 -10.85
C THR A 116 -4.29 -16.51 -11.32
N SER A 117 -3.48 -16.65 -12.36
CA SER A 117 -2.90 -17.94 -12.79
C SER A 117 -1.64 -18.30 -12.01
N GLU A 118 -1.07 -17.36 -11.26
CA GLU A 118 0.13 -17.59 -10.44
C GLU A 118 -0.22 -18.27 -9.11
N THR A 119 0.78 -18.95 -8.55
CA THR A 119 0.66 -19.47 -7.19
C THR A 119 0.69 -18.31 -6.20
N VAL A 120 -0.32 -18.22 -5.33
CA VAL A 120 -0.32 -17.30 -4.19
C VAL A 120 0.14 -18.04 -2.96
N GLU A 121 1.30 -17.65 -2.43
CA GLU A 121 1.88 -18.28 -1.24
C GLU A 121 1.14 -17.86 0.04
N ASN A 122 1.38 -18.57 1.15
CA ASN A 122 0.87 -18.18 2.45
C ASN A 122 1.27 -16.74 2.80
N ASN A 123 0.31 -15.99 3.33
CA ASN A 123 0.37 -14.56 3.58
C ASN A 123 0.43 -13.68 2.32
N GLY A 124 0.08 -14.23 1.15
CA GLY A 124 -0.32 -13.42 0.01
C GLY A 124 -1.68 -12.76 0.27
N VAL A 125 -1.88 -11.55 -0.27
CA VAL A 125 -3.09 -10.75 -0.08
C VAL A 125 -3.75 -10.51 -1.43
N ILE A 126 -5.04 -10.76 -1.52
CA ILE A 126 -5.86 -10.40 -2.68
C ILE A 126 -6.75 -9.24 -2.29
N VAL A 127 -6.66 -8.13 -3.01
CA VAL A 127 -7.52 -6.95 -2.83
C VAL A 127 -8.52 -6.93 -3.99
N GLU A 128 -9.80 -6.80 -3.70
CA GLU A 128 -10.89 -6.86 -4.68
C GLU A 128 -11.88 -5.71 -4.44
N SER A 129 -12.28 -5.04 -5.51
CA SER A 129 -13.46 -4.16 -5.57
C SER A 129 -14.47 -4.70 -6.58
N ALA A 130 -15.59 -4.01 -6.74
CA ALA A 130 -16.55 -4.31 -7.80
C ALA A 130 -15.97 -4.18 -9.23
N ARG A 131 -14.86 -3.46 -9.39
CA ARG A 131 -14.26 -3.14 -10.70
C ARG A 131 -13.20 -4.14 -11.10
N ARG A 132 -12.29 -4.48 -10.18
CA ARG A 132 -11.10 -5.29 -10.45
C ARG A 132 -10.49 -5.84 -9.17
N SER A 133 -9.49 -6.69 -9.32
CA SER A 133 -8.71 -7.26 -8.23
C SER A 133 -7.21 -7.12 -8.48
N LYS A 134 -6.43 -7.19 -7.41
CA LYS A 134 -4.96 -7.19 -7.45
C LYS A 134 -4.43 -8.15 -6.40
N VAL A 135 -3.43 -8.94 -6.78
CA VAL A 135 -2.69 -9.83 -5.88
C VAL A 135 -1.42 -9.12 -5.44
N VAL A 136 -1.14 -9.17 -4.14
CA VAL A 136 0.10 -8.71 -3.50
C VAL A 136 0.77 -9.93 -2.87
N GLN A 137 1.92 -10.35 -3.41
CA GLN A 137 2.61 -11.52 -2.92
C GLN A 137 3.34 -11.21 -1.61
N LYS A 138 3.53 -12.21 -0.74
CA LYS A 138 4.31 -12.05 0.49
C LYS A 138 5.72 -11.52 0.21
N ALA A 139 6.34 -12.02 -0.86
CA ALA A 139 7.66 -11.62 -1.29
C ALA A 139 7.78 -10.11 -1.59
N ASP A 140 6.71 -9.47 -2.05
CA ASP A 140 6.71 -8.03 -2.37
C ASP A 140 6.57 -7.16 -1.12
N MET A 141 6.07 -7.73 -0.02
CA MET A 141 5.85 -7.03 1.23
C MET A 141 7.09 -6.97 2.12
N TYR A 142 8.13 -7.75 1.81
CA TYR A 142 9.36 -7.83 2.58
C TYR A 142 10.57 -7.67 1.68
N SER A 143 11.40 -6.68 1.98
CA SER A 143 12.71 -6.54 1.34
C SER A 143 13.82 -6.87 2.32
N TYR A 144 14.87 -7.50 1.80
CA TYR A 144 16.10 -7.79 2.55
C TYR A 144 17.13 -6.73 2.20
N GLY A 145 17.36 -5.79 3.11
CA GLY A 145 18.34 -4.72 2.93
C GLY A 145 19.56 -4.94 3.82
N PHE A 146 20.76 -4.67 3.28
CA PHE A 146 21.94 -4.53 4.11
C PHE A 146 21.98 -3.12 4.70
N ASP A 147 21.87 -3.02 6.02
CA ASP A 147 22.06 -1.77 6.73
C ASP A 147 23.57 -1.48 6.85
N TYR A 148 24.06 -0.59 5.99
CA TYR A 148 25.48 -0.19 5.99
C TYR A 148 25.89 0.59 7.24
N THR A 149 24.94 1.16 7.99
CA THR A 149 25.24 1.90 9.23
C THR A 149 25.57 0.94 10.37
N TYR A 150 24.83 -0.15 10.46
CA TYR A 150 25.00 -1.14 11.53
C TYR A 150 25.73 -2.43 11.08
N TYR A 151 26.06 -2.54 9.79
CA TYR A 151 26.64 -3.75 9.19
C TYR A 151 25.79 -5.01 9.47
N THR A 152 24.47 -4.87 9.42
CA THR A 152 23.51 -5.95 9.68
C THR A 152 22.56 -6.14 8.49
N TYR A 153 22.00 -7.34 8.36
CA TYR A 153 20.86 -7.55 7.47
C TYR A 153 19.59 -7.18 8.23
N ALA A 154 18.78 -6.31 7.64
CA ALA A 154 17.48 -5.94 8.15
C ALA A 154 16.40 -6.38 7.17
N THR A 155 15.39 -7.06 7.69
CA THR A 155 14.15 -7.29 6.96
C THR A 155 13.29 -6.05 7.12
N VAL A 156 12.98 -5.38 6.01
CA VAL A 156 12.14 -4.18 6.00
C VAL A 156 10.76 -4.56 5.49
N PHE A 157 9.74 -4.41 6.36
CA PHE A 157 8.35 -4.58 5.99
C PHE A 157 7.88 -3.37 5.19
N SER A 158 7.40 -3.60 3.97
CA SER A 158 6.83 -2.61 3.05
C SER A 158 5.37 -2.94 2.69
N GLY A 159 4.74 -3.87 3.41
CA GLY A 159 3.40 -4.36 3.12
C GLY A 159 2.32 -3.29 3.16
N GLU A 160 2.44 -2.28 4.05
CA GLU A 160 1.51 -1.14 4.06
C GLU A 160 1.46 -0.44 2.70
N SER A 161 2.62 -0.05 2.17
CA SER A 161 2.68 0.65 0.88
C SER A 161 2.12 -0.19 -0.27
N LYS A 162 2.39 -1.50 -0.27
CA LYS A 162 1.94 -2.42 -1.32
C LYS A 162 0.44 -2.68 -1.26
N ILE A 163 -0.11 -2.93 -0.07
CA ILE A 163 -1.55 -3.18 0.11
C ILE A 163 -2.36 -1.89 -0.08
N THR A 164 -1.91 -0.75 0.44
CA THR A 164 -2.56 0.56 0.18
C THR A 164 -2.57 0.88 -1.31
N GLY A 165 -1.45 0.66 -2.01
CA GLY A 165 -1.38 0.85 -3.46
C GLY A 165 -2.39 -0.04 -4.21
N ALA A 166 -2.53 -1.31 -3.79
CA ALA A 166 -3.53 -2.21 -4.35
C ALA A 166 -4.97 -1.76 -4.07
N VAL A 167 -5.27 -1.23 -2.87
CA VAL A 167 -6.58 -0.64 -2.55
C VAL A 167 -6.88 0.55 -3.46
N SER A 168 -5.93 1.47 -3.64
CA SER A 168 -6.10 2.58 -4.58
C SER A 168 -6.34 2.07 -6.00
N TYR A 169 -5.53 1.11 -6.46
CA TYR A 169 -5.66 0.53 -7.80
C TYR A 169 -7.04 -0.06 -8.08
N VAL A 170 -7.59 -0.84 -7.15
CA VAL A 170 -8.89 -1.47 -7.37
C VAL A 170 -10.05 -0.48 -7.29
N THR A 171 -9.85 0.66 -6.62
CA THR A 171 -10.91 1.68 -6.44
C THR A 171 -10.81 2.86 -7.39
N GLU A 172 -9.70 3.01 -8.11
CA GLU A 172 -9.57 4.07 -9.10
C GLU A 172 -10.52 3.84 -10.29
N GLU A 173 -11.21 4.90 -10.74
CA GLU A 173 -12.11 4.78 -11.89
C GLU A 173 -11.34 4.49 -13.18
N LEU A 174 -10.26 5.22 -13.37
CA LEU A 174 -9.34 5.07 -14.48
C LEU A 174 -8.03 4.46 -13.96
N VAL A 175 -7.65 3.29 -14.48
CA VAL A 175 -6.35 2.71 -14.14
C VAL A 175 -5.27 3.59 -14.77
N PRO A 176 -4.28 4.07 -14.00
CA PRO A 176 -3.14 4.75 -14.58
C PRO A 176 -2.44 3.85 -15.61
N THR A 177 -2.43 4.27 -16.88
CA THR A 177 -1.90 3.46 -18.00
C THR A 177 -0.60 4.08 -18.52
N VAL A 178 0.43 3.24 -18.66
CA VAL A 178 1.66 3.58 -19.39
C VAL A 178 1.47 3.18 -20.85
N TYR A 179 1.50 4.17 -21.74
CA TYR A 179 1.31 3.96 -23.17
C TYR A 179 2.64 3.85 -23.92
N MET A 180 2.86 2.73 -24.60
CA MET A 180 3.96 2.54 -25.54
C MET A 180 3.59 3.12 -26.91
N LEU A 181 4.35 4.10 -27.37
CA LEU A 181 4.15 4.68 -28.70
C LEU A 181 4.46 3.63 -29.78
N THR A 182 3.63 3.62 -30.81
CA THR A 182 3.75 2.77 -31.99
C THR A 182 3.49 3.57 -33.25
N GLY A 183 4.17 3.19 -34.33
CA GLY A 183 4.00 3.78 -35.66
C GLY A 183 5.33 4.24 -36.28
N HIS A 184 6.39 4.28 -35.48
CA HIS A 184 7.71 4.79 -35.86
C HIS A 184 8.81 3.74 -35.79
N GLY A 185 8.46 2.45 -35.78
CA GLY A 185 9.41 1.34 -35.71
C GLY A 185 9.97 1.08 -34.30
N GLU A 186 9.25 1.50 -33.27
CA GLU A 186 9.60 1.33 -31.87
C GLU A 186 9.84 -0.15 -31.52
N GLU A 187 10.83 -0.38 -30.67
CA GLU A 187 11.11 -1.73 -30.17
C GLU A 187 10.10 -2.11 -29.07
N PRO A 188 9.70 -3.39 -28.99
CA PRO A 188 8.84 -3.85 -27.91
C PRO A 188 9.55 -3.68 -26.56
N LEU A 189 8.78 -3.40 -25.51
CA LEU A 189 9.31 -3.31 -24.17
C LEU A 189 9.83 -4.68 -23.72
N PRO A 190 11.05 -4.79 -23.16
CA PRO A 190 11.52 -6.05 -22.59
C PRO A 190 10.58 -6.55 -21.50
N GLU A 191 10.28 -7.86 -21.48
CA GLU A 191 9.34 -8.50 -20.54
C GLU A 191 9.60 -8.12 -19.08
N ARG A 192 10.87 -8.17 -18.65
CA ARG A 192 11.26 -7.76 -17.29
C ARG A 192 10.87 -6.33 -16.91
N LEU A 193 10.91 -5.41 -17.88
CA LEU A 193 10.53 -4.03 -17.65
C LEU A 193 9.01 -3.87 -17.67
N ALA A 194 8.31 -4.65 -18.52
CA ALA A 194 6.86 -4.73 -18.51
C ALA A 194 6.32 -5.25 -17.16
N ASP A 195 6.94 -6.30 -16.61
CA ASP A 195 6.60 -6.87 -15.30
C ASP A 195 6.84 -5.87 -14.16
N ALA A 196 7.96 -5.14 -14.23
CA ALA A 196 8.29 -4.13 -13.22
C ALA A 196 7.26 -2.99 -13.21
N ILE A 197 6.80 -2.53 -14.37
CA ILE A 197 5.76 -1.49 -14.46
C ILE A 197 4.42 -2.02 -13.94
N SER A 198 4.05 -3.25 -14.30
CA SER A 198 2.80 -3.88 -13.89
C SER A 198 2.73 -4.13 -12.37
N THR A 199 3.88 -4.34 -11.73
CA THR A 199 4.02 -4.47 -10.27
C THR A 199 3.74 -3.15 -9.54
N GLU A 200 3.92 -2.00 -10.20
CA GLU A 200 3.72 -0.67 -9.62
C GLU A 200 2.31 -0.10 -9.85
N ASN A 201 1.32 -0.99 -10.05
CA ASN A 201 -0.11 -0.65 -10.23
C ASN A 201 -0.42 0.21 -11.47
N PHE A 202 0.40 0.10 -12.51
CA PHE A 202 0.10 0.66 -13.84
C PHE A 202 -0.35 -0.45 -14.80
N GLU A 203 -1.24 -0.11 -15.72
CA GLU A 203 -1.48 -0.92 -16.92
C GLU A 203 -0.49 -0.55 -18.03
N LEU A 204 -0.28 -1.49 -18.96
CA LEU A 204 0.53 -1.28 -20.15
C LEU A 204 -0.34 -1.43 -21.39
N ALA A 205 -0.29 -0.44 -22.26
CA ALA A 205 -1.01 -0.46 -23.54
C ALA A 205 -0.17 0.16 -24.65
N SER A 206 -0.43 -0.22 -25.90
CA SER A 206 0.17 0.43 -27.06
C SER A 206 -0.75 1.53 -27.60
N ILE A 207 -0.17 2.64 -28.09
CA ILE A 207 -0.91 3.73 -28.72
C ILE A 207 -0.25 4.14 -30.04
N SER A 208 -1.06 4.55 -31.01
CA SER A 208 -0.60 5.28 -32.18
C SER A 208 -1.27 6.65 -32.20
N LEU A 209 -0.47 7.71 -32.22
CA LEU A 209 -0.95 9.10 -32.20
C LEU A 209 -1.37 9.60 -33.60
N VAL A 210 -1.10 8.80 -34.64
CA VAL A 210 -1.60 9.05 -35.99
C VAL A 210 -3.11 8.80 -36.08
N SER A 211 -3.63 7.81 -35.36
CA SER A 211 -5.03 7.37 -35.44
C SER A 211 -5.89 7.80 -34.24
N GLY A 212 -5.30 8.43 -33.23
CA GLY A 212 -5.99 8.80 -32.00
C GLY A 212 -5.26 9.89 -31.21
N SER A 213 -5.83 10.21 -30.04
CA SER A 213 -5.25 11.14 -29.06
C SER A 213 -4.95 10.39 -27.77
N LEU A 214 -4.07 10.97 -26.94
CA LEU A 214 -3.72 10.40 -25.63
C LEU A 214 -4.95 10.31 -24.72
N PRO A 215 -5.27 9.12 -24.18
CA PRO A 215 -6.34 8.94 -23.22
C PRO A 215 -6.11 9.70 -21.91
N ARG A 216 -7.19 9.99 -21.17
CA ARG A 216 -7.13 10.74 -19.89
C ARG A 216 -6.43 9.98 -18.77
N ASP A 217 -6.39 8.67 -18.87
CA ASP A 217 -5.75 7.76 -17.94
C ASP A 217 -4.24 7.57 -18.23
N ALA A 218 -3.70 8.25 -19.25
CA ALA A 218 -2.28 8.20 -19.60
C ALA A 218 -1.38 8.76 -18.48
N ALA A 219 -0.83 7.86 -17.68
CA ALA A 219 0.09 8.16 -16.59
C ALA A 219 1.50 8.52 -17.10
N ALA A 220 1.92 7.86 -18.18
CA ALA A 220 3.13 8.19 -18.91
C ALA A 220 3.05 7.67 -20.35
N VAL A 221 3.86 8.26 -21.23
CA VAL A 221 4.13 7.75 -22.58
C VAL A 221 5.58 7.27 -22.67
N MET A 222 5.79 6.10 -23.26
CA MET A 222 7.11 5.52 -23.52
C MET A 222 7.39 5.45 -25.01
N ILE A 223 8.53 5.97 -25.44
CA ILE A 223 9.01 5.89 -26.83
C ILE A 223 10.34 5.14 -26.81
N ILE A 224 10.32 3.90 -27.30
CA ILE A 224 11.45 2.97 -27.19
C ILE A 224 12.09 2.74 -28.56
N SER A 225 13.31 3.22 -28.73
CA SER A 225 14.17 3.04 -29.91
C SER A 225 13.46 3.27 -31.26
N PRO A 226 12.74 4.40 -31.47
CA PRO A 226 12.06 4.68 -32.73
C PRO A 226 13.06 4.69 -33.89
N LYS A 227 12.63 4.24 -35.07
CA LYS A 227 13.42 4.18 -36.32
C LYS A 227 13.05 5.28 -37.31
N SER A 228 11.92 5.95 -37.12
CA SER A 228 11.53 7.15 -37.84
C SER A 228 11.15 8.27 -36.87
N ASP A 229 11.19 9.51 -37.37
CA ASP A 229 10.76 10.66 -36.58
C ASP A 229 9.23 10.72 -36.49
N ILE A 230 8.73 11.29 -35.40
CA ILE A 230 7.30 11.59 -35.23
C ILE A 230 6.87 12.71 -36.19
N SER A 231 5.60 12.76 -36.55
CA SER A 231 5.05 13.89 -37.33
C SER A 231 4.96 15.17 -36.49
N GLY A 232 4.68 16.31 -37.16
CA GLY A 232 4.47 17.58 -36.48
C GLY A 232 3.21 17.55 -35.61
N GLU A 233 2.15 16.90 -36.10
CA GLU A 233 0.89 16.74 -35.39
C GLU A 233 1.05 15.86 -34.14
N GLU A 234 1.84 14.78 -34.22
CA GLU A 234 2.13 13.94 -33.06
C GLU A 234 2.99 14.67 -32.02
N LYS A 235 3.94 15.49 -32.47
CA LYS A 235 4.72 16.37 -31.60
C LYS A 235 3.81 17.33 -30.85
N GLU A 236 2.88 18.01 -31.53
CA GLU A 236 1.93 18.93 -30.89
C GLU A 236 1.07 18.24 -29.82
N GLN A 237 0.57 17.03 -30.10
CA GLN A 237 -0.18 16.23 -29.11
C GLN A 237 0.66 15.88 -27.88
N LEU A 238 1.93 15.50 -28.08
CA LEU A 238 2.85 15.21 -26.98
C LEU A 238 3.23 16.47 -26.18
N GLU A 239 3.36 17.63 -26.83
CA GLU A 239 3.58 18.90 -26.16
C GLU A 239 2.38 19.29 -25.29
N GLU A 240 1.15 19.18 -25.79
CA GLU A 240 -0.07 19.44 -25.00
C GLU A 240 -0.16 18.51 -23.79
N TYR A 241 0.17 17.23 -23.97
CA TYR A 241 0.23 16.28 -22.87
C TYR A 241 1.27 16.65 -21.80
N LEU A 242 2.46 17.06 -22.21
CA LEU A 242 3.53 17.48 -21.31
C LEU A 242 3.19 18.79 -20.58
N ASP A 243 2.59 19.77 -21.27
CA ASP A 243 2.11 21.02 -20.70
C ASP A 243 1.01 20.79 -19.65
N GLY A 244 0.21 19.73 -19.83
CA GLY A 244 -0.77 19.25 -18.86
C GLY A 244 -0.19 18.53 -17.63
N GLY A 245 1.15 18.43 -17.52
CA GLY A 245 1.83 17.72 -16.44
C GLY A 245 2.05 16.22 -16.71
N GLY A 246 1.83 15.78 -17.95
CA GLY A 246 2.11 14.44 -18.42
C GLY A 246 3.60 14.07 -18.32
N ARG A 247 3.88 12.77 -18.43
CA ARG A 247 5.24 12.23 -18.26
C ARG A 247 5.67 11.47 -19.50
N LEU A 248 6.86 11.77 -20.01
CA LEU A 248 7.42 11.12 -21.18
C LEU A 248 8.75 10.45 -20.84
N LEU A 249 8.89 9.17 -21.19
CA LEU A 249 10.16 8.45 -21.17
C LEU A 249 10.56 8.13 -22.61
N VAL A 250 11.72 8.63 -23.03
CA VAL A 250 12.27 8.33 -24.36
C VAL A 250 13.60 7.62 -24.20
N VAL A 251 13.71 6.47 -24.86
CA VAL A 251 14.96 5.74 -25.04
C VAL A 251 15.26 5.81 -26.53
N SER A 252 16.06 6.78 -26.98
CA SER A 252 16.38 6.92 -28.41
C SER A 252 17.81 6.49 -28.71
N GLY A 253 18.00 5.71 -29.78
CA GLY A 253 19.30 5.45 -30.39
C GLY A 253 19.66 6.48 -31.46
N PHE A 254 20.78 6.25 -32.15
CA PHE A 254 21.16 7.04 -33.33
C PHE A 254 20.35 6.59 -34.56
N VAL A 255 19.65 7.53 -35.19
CA VAL A 255 18.81 7.31 -36.38
C VAL A 255 19.17 8.36 -37.43
N GLU A 256 19.40 7.96 -38.69
CA GLU A 256 19.60 8.90 -39.81
C GLU A 256 18.29 9.05 -40.61
N PRO A 257 17.89 10.27 -41.01
CA PRO A 257 18.62 11.55 -40.90
C PRO A 257 18.56 12.22 -39.52
N GLY A 258 17.76 11.70 -38.59
CA GLY A 258 17.58 12.23 -37.23
C GLY A 258 16.12 12.14 -36.77
N LEU A 259 15.89 12.40 -35.49
CA LEU A 259 14.55 12.46 -34.88
C LEU A 259 14.24 13.91 -34.47
N ALA A 260 14.16 14.81 -35.45
CA ALA A 260 14.12 16.25 -35.23
C ALA A 260 12.88 16.70 -34.42
N ASN A 261 11.70 16.18 -34.74
CA ASN A 261 10.46 16.49 -34.04
C ASN A 261 10.47 15.89 -32.64
N LEU A 262 10.92 14.64 -32.49
CA LEU A 262 11.05 14.01 -31.18
C LEU A 262 12.02 14.77 -30.26
N TYR A 263 13.19 15.16 -30.77
CA TYR A 263 14.19 15.91 -30.01
C TYR A 263 13.74 17.34 -29.69
N ALA A 264 12.84 17.91 -30.50
CA ALA A 264 12.30 19.24 -30.24
C ALA A 264 11.47 19.30 -28.94
N LEU A 265 10.90 18.19 -28.47
CA LEU A 265 10.18 18.11 -27.18
C LEU A 265 11.08 18.47 -25.97
N TRP A 266 12.40 18.46 -26.14
CA TRP A 266 13.41 18.57 -25.08
C TRP A 266 14.21 19.86 -25.18
N ARG A 267 13.98 20.65 -26.23
CA ARG A 267 14.64 21.94 -26.34
C ARG A 267 14.17 22.77 -25.15
N PRO A 268 15.09 23.32 -24.32
CA PRO A 268 14.67 24.21 -23.26
C PRO A 268 13.84 25.30 -23.92
N LEU A 269 12.64 25.55 -23.38
CA LEU A 269 11.87 26.76 -23.64
C LEU A 269 12.87 27.91 -23.47
N ALA A 270 13.40 28.39 -24.58
CA ALA A 270 14.45 29.37 -24.58
C ALA A 270 13.85 30.59 -23.91
N TRP A 271 14.43 30.97 -22.78
CA TRP A 271 14.14 32.16 -21.98
C TRP A 271 13.54 33.27 -22.85
N SER A 272 12.22 33.39 -22.84
CA SER A 272 11.55 34.58 -23.36
C SER A 272 11.83 35.69 -22.35
N ARG A 273 12.85 36.49 -22.66
CA ARG A 273 13.05 37.81 -22.04
C ARG A 273 11.92 38.76 -22.44
#